data_AF-A0A9P0SPR8-F1
#
_entry.id   AF-A0A9P0SPR8-F1
#
_cell.length_a   1.000
_cell.length_b   1.000
_cell.length_c   1.000
_cell.angle_alpha   90.00
_cell.angle_beta   90.00
_cell.angle_gamma   90.00
#
_symmetry.space_group_name_H-M   'P 1'
#
loop_
_entity.id
_entity.type
_entity.pdbx_description
1 polymer ?
#
loop_
_entity_poly.entity_id
_entity_poly.type
_entity_poly.pdbx_seq_one_letter_code
_entity_poly.pdbx_strand_id
1 'polypeptide(L)'
;MVVKIHPELLRIMILYSLPPNFDSFRTAIESKGVLPSANNLKIKIIEEYEEGIEASEPQTSEKIYKNKNNKKKNSFRRNLLVKEETQ
;
A
#
# COMPACT_ATOMS: atom_id res chain seq x y z
N MET A 1 4.45 -12.29 -43.59
CA MET A 1 5.76 -12.60 -42.95
C MET A 1 5.52 -12.58 -41.45
N VAL A 2 5.71 -13.69 -40.73
CA VAL A 2 5.51 -13.74 -39.26
C VAL A 2 6.85 -13.48 -38.59
N VAL A 3 6.97 -12.34 -37.92
CA VAL A 3 8.19 -12.00 -37.18
C VAL A 3 8.16 -12.76 -35.85
N LYS A 4 9.10 -13.69 -35.66
CA LYS A 4 9.29 -14.37 -34.38
C LYS A 4 10.08 -13.46 -33.46
N ILE A 5 9.43 -12.92 -32.43
CA ILE A 5 10.06 -12.08 -31.41
C ILE A 5 10.51 -12.98 -30.26
N HIS A 6 11.76 -12.80 -29.82
CA HIS A 6 12.28 -13.52 -28.66
C HIS A 6 11.48 -13.13 -27.39
N PRO A 7 11.10 -14.09 -26.52
CA PRO A 7 10.27 -13.79 -25.35
C PRO A 7 10.87 -12.77 -24.37
N GLU A 8 12.20 -12.72 -24.22
CA GLU A 8 12.86 -11.66 -23.44
C GLU A 8 12.73 -10.29 -24.11
N LEU A 9 12.92 -10.23 -25.44
CA LEU A 9 12.82 -8.98 -26.19
C LEU A 9 11.41 -8.40 -26.11
N LEU A 10 10.38 -9.26 -26.22
CA LEU A 10 8.99 -8.85 -26.05
C LEU A 10 8.75 -8.22 -24.67
N ARG A 11 9.29 -8.81 -23.61
CA ARG A 11 9.13 -8.30 -22.24
C ARG A 11 9.83 -6.96 -22.04
N ILE A 12 11.04 -6.80 -22.59
CA ILE A 12 11.76 -5.53 -22.60
C ILE A 12 10.95 -4.47 -23.35
N MET A 13 10.45 -4.79 -24.55
CA MET A 13 9.64 -3.86 -25.34
C MET A 13 8.37 -3.43 -24.60
N ILE A 14 7.70 -4.36 -23.91
CA ILE A 14 6.53 -4.01 -23.07
C ILE A 14 6.94 -3.05 -21.96
N LEU A 15 7.99 -3.38 -21.19
CA LEU A 15 8.42 -2.57 -20.04
C LEU A 15 8.80 -1.13 -20.45
N TYR A 16 9.55 -0.96 -21.55
CA TYR A 16 9.98 0.35 -22.03
C TYR A 16 8.96 1.07 -22.92
N SER A 17 7.84 0.43 -23.27
CA SER A 17 6.71 1.10 -23.93
C SER A 17 5.80 1.87 -22.96
N LEU A 18 6.01 1.69 -21.65
CA LEU A 18 5.19 2.31 -20.62
C LEU A 18 5.47 3.82 -20.52
N PRO A 19 4.45 4.65 -20.23
CA PRO A 19 4.63 6.08 -20.05
C PRO A 19 5.50 6.43 -18.82
N PRO A 20 6.02 7.67 -18.72
CA PRO A 20 6.94 8.10 -17.66
C PRO A 20 6.40 7.95 -16.23
N ASN A 21 5.08 7.96 -16.04
CA ASN A 21 4.46 7.73 -14.73
C ASN A 21 4.68 6.30 -14.17
N PHE A 22 5.27 5.38 -14.95
CA PHE A 22 5.70 4.06 -14.51
C PHE A 22 7.22 3.99 -14.21
N ASP A 23 7.94 5.11 -14.09
CA ASP A 23 9.39 5.10 -13.87
C ASP A 23 9.79 4.37 -12.56
N SER A 24 9.02 4.54 -11.48
CA SER A 24 9.20 3.80 -10.22
C SER A 24 9.04 2.29 -10.42
N PHE A 25 8.00 1.89 -11.15
CA PHE A 25 7.75 0.50 -11.52
C PHE A 25 8.89 -0.09 -12.35
N ARG A 26 9.35 0.62 -13.40
CA ARG A 26 10.47 0.17 -14.24
C ARG A 26 11.72 -0.05 -13.40
N THR A 27 12.05 0.89 -12.51
CA THR A 27 13.21 0.80 -11.61
C THR A 27 13.10 -0.43 -10.69
N ALA A 28 11.92 -0.69 -10.11
CA ALA A 28 11.68 -1.83 -9.23
C ALA A 28 11.70 -3.19 -9.94
N ILE A 29 11.43 -3.23 -11.25
CA ILE A 29 11.58 -4.43 -12.08
C ILE A 29 13.04 -4.63 -12.46
N GLU A 30 13.73 -3.58 -12.91
CA GLU A 30 15.15 -3.62 -13.29
C GLU A 30 16.05 -4.05 -12.12
N SER A 31 15.76 -3.57 -10.91
CA SER A 31 16.54 -3.89 -9.72
C SER A 31 16.52 -5.37 -9.34
N LYS A 32 15.56 -6.16 -9.85
CA LYS A 32 15.42 -7.60 -9.57
C LYS A 32 16.30 -8.48 -10.47
N GLY A 33 16.88 -7.92 -11.53
CA GLY A 33 17.80 -8.61 -12.45
C GLY A 33 17.17 -9.70 -13.34
N VAL A 34 15.90 -10.05 -13.15
CA VAL A 34 15.17 -11.03 -13.97
C VAL A 34 13.77 -10.49 -14.28
N LEU A 35 13.43 -10.40 -15.57
CA LEU A 35 12.10 -9.95 -15.98
C LEU A 35 11.05 -11.06 -15.75
N PRO A 36 9.90 -10.73 -15.14
CA PRO A 36 8.79 -11.68 -15.02
C PRO A 36 8.29 -12.12 -16.40
N SER A 37 7.57 -13.24 -16.50
CA SER A 37 6.95 -13.69 -17.76
C SER A 37 6.06 -12.59 -18.35
N ALA A 38 5.82 -12.59 -19.67
CA ALA A 38 5.03 -11.54 -20.31
C ALA A 38 3.61 -11.39 -19.71
N ASN A 39 3.00 -12.50 -19.28
CA ASN A 39 1.71 -12.47 -18.60
C ASN A 39 1.81 -11.86 -17.20
N ASN A 40 2.82 -12.26 -16.42
CA ASN A 40 3.04 -11.70 -15.08
C ASN A 40 3.43 -10.22 -15.13
N LEU A 41 4.17 -9.80 -16.16
CA LEU A 41 4.51 -8.40 -16.39
C LEU A 41 3.25 -7.56 -16.63
N LYS A 42 2.32 -8.06 -17.46
CA LYS A 42 1.03 -7.39 -17.70
C LYS A 42 0.20 -7.23 -16.43
N ILE A 43 0.12 -8.28 -15.61
CA ILE A 43 -0.61 -8.23 -14.33
C ILE A 43 -0.02 -7.13 -13.45
N LYS A 44 1.31 -7.13 -13.28
CA LYS A 44 2.02 -6.13 -12.48
C LYS A 44 1.84 -4.69 -12.97
N ILE A 45 1.75 -4.49 -14.29
CA ILE A 45 1.48 -3.16 -14.87
C ILE A 45 0.08 -2.68 -14.50
N ILE A 46 -0.91 -3.58 -14.48
CA ILE A 46 -2.29 -3.24 -14.09
C ILE A 46 -2.36 -2.93 -12.60
N GLU A 47 -1.71 -3.74 -11.76
CA GLU A 47 -1.61 -3.50 -10.30
C GLU A 47 -1.03 -2.11 -10.00
N GLU A 48 0.11 -1.76 -10.61
CA GLU A 48 0.74 -0.43 -10.42
C GLU A 48 -0.19 0.72 -10.87
N TYR A 49 -0.91 0.53 -11.97
CA TYR A 49 -1.85 1.54 -12.46
C TYR A 49 -3.01 1.77 -11.50
N GLU A 50 -3.57 0.69 -10.94
CA GLU A 50 -4.65 0.75 -9.96
C GLU A 50 -4.19 1.40 -8.66
N GLU A 51 -2.99 1.05 -8.16
CA GLU A 51 -2.37 1.70 -6.98
C GLU A 51 -2.18 3.21 -7.19
N GLY A 52 -1.79 3.62 -8.40
CA GLY A 52 -1.66 5.04 -8.77
C GLY A 52 -3.00 5.79 -8.77
N ILE A 53 -4.10 5.13 -9.13
CA ILE A 53 -5.45 5.71 -9.05
C ILE A 53 -5.87 5.87 -7.59
N GLU A 54 -5.72 4.83 -6.77
CA GLU A 54 -6.10 4.86 -5.35
C GLU A 54 -5.33 5.93 -4.55
N ALA A 55 -4.05 6.17 -4.90
CA ALA A 55 -3.25 7.23 -4.29
C ALA A 55 -3.72 8.65 -4.69
N SER A 56 -4.41 8.79 -5.82
CA SER A 56 -4.91 10.06 -6.35
C SER A 56 -6.34 10.39 -5.90
N GLU A 57 -7.09 9.41 -5.40
CA GLU A 57 -8.38 9.67 -4.78
C GLU A 57 -8.18 10.42 -3.45
N PRO A 58 -8.77 11.61 -3.28
CA PRO A 58 -8.80 12.23 -1.97
C PRO A 58 -9.59 11.28 -1.07
N GLN A 59 -8.91 10.68 -0.08
CA GLN A 59 -9.57 9.89 0.96
C GLN A 59 -10.69 10.74 1.57
N THR A 60 -11.91 10.54 1.11
CA THR A 60 -13.10 11.15 1.68
C THR A 60 -13.15 10.63 3.10
N SER A 61 -12.95 11.54 4.02
CA SER A 61 -12.86 11.36 5.46
C SER A 61 -14.19 10.89 6.06
N GLU A 62 -14.67 9.70 5.70
CA GLU A 62 -15.91 9.11 6.20
C GLU A 62 -15.67 7.80 6.97
N LYS A 63 -14.54 7.72 7.69
CA LYS A 63 -14.37 6.76 8.80
C LYS A 63 -14.25 7.50 10.14
N ILE A 64 -15.19 8.42 10.39
CA ILE A 64 -15.45 8.99 11.73
C ILE A 64 -16.89 8.67 12.12
N TYR A 65 -17.17 7.42 12.51
CA TYR A 65 -18.29 7.16 13.41
C TYR A 65 -17.83 6.27 14.56
N LYS A 66 -17.84 6.90 15.73
CA LYS A 66 -17.50 6.39 17.06
C LYS A 66 -18.43 5.23 17.43
N ASN A 67 -17.88 4.19 18.05
CA ASN A 67 -18.62 3.43 19.06
C ASN A 67 -17.78 3.30 20.34
N LYS A 68 -17.82 4.35 21.16
CA LYS A 68 -17.48 4.24 22.59
C LYS A 68 -18.73 3.75 23.30
N ASN A 69 -18.75 2.50 23.76
CA ASN A 69 -19.68 2.07 24.80
C ASN A 69 -19.17 0.85 25.60
N ASN A 70 -18.69 1.19 26.80
CA ASN A 70 -18.96 0.52 28.08
C ASN A 70 -18.22 -0.80 28.43
N LYS A 71 -17.34 -0.72 29.44
CA LYS A 71 -17.69 -1.09 30.83
C LYS A 71 -16.55 -0.76 31.81
N LYS A 72 -16.88 0.06 32.81
CA LYS A 72 -16.08 0.33 34.02
C LYS A 72 -15.67 -1.00 34.67
N LYS A 73 -14.36 -1.22 34.86
CA LYS A 73 -13.86 -2.20 35.83
C LYS A 73 -13.25 -1.45 37.01
N ASN A 74 -14.03 -1.41 38.08
CA ASN A 74 -13.59 -1.07 39.43
C ASN A 74 -12.41 -1.99 39.79
N SER A 75 -11.25 -1.42 40.07
CA SER A 75 -10.11 -2.16 40.58
C SER A 75 -9.37 -1.31 41.61
N PHE A 76 -9.67 -1.64 42.86
CA PHE A 76 -8.69 -1.76 43.94
C PHE A 76 -7.92 -0.52 44.38
N ARG A 77 -8.47 0.08 45.45
CA ARG A 77 -7.77 0.42 46.70
C ARG A 77 -6.26 0.22 46.71
N ARG A 78 -5.57 1.34 46.95
CA ARG A 78 -4.36 1.55 47.77
C ARG A 78 -3.81 2.90 47.29
N ASN A 79 -3.47 3.88 48.10
CA ASN A 79 -3.33 3.97 49.53
C ASN A 79 -3.01 5.46 49.79
N LEU A 80 -3.44 5.96 50.96
CA LEU A 80 -2.55 6.73 51.82
C LEU A 80 -2.08 8.12 51.33
N LEU A 81 -2.88 9.13 51.64
CA LEU A 81 -2.43 10.42 52.18
C LEU A 81 -3.66 10.97 52.93
N VAL A 82 -3.93 10.57 54.18
CA VAL A 82 -3.21 10.91 55.42
C VAL A 82 -2.97 12.41 55.49
N LYS A 83 -3.64 13.04 56.48
CA LYS A 83 -3.47 14.41 56.98
C LYS A 83 -4.10 15.46 56.04
N GLU A 84 -4.96 16.39 56.45
CA GLU A 84 -5.08 17.16 57.70
C GLU A 84 -6.57 17.53 57.90
N GLU A 85 -7.16 17.27 59.07
CA GLU A 85 -7.32 18.18 60.22
C GLU A 85 -8.35 19.31 60.04
N THR A 86 -9.25 19.37 61.05
CA THR A 86 -9.91 20.56 61.64
C THR A 86 -10.81 21.40 60.73
N GLN A 87 -12.08 21.68 61.05
CA GLN A 87 -12.68 22.07 62.33
C GLN A 87 -14.20 21.81 62.28
#